data_AF-A0A6M1SFZ4-F1
#
_entry.id   AF-A0A6M1SFZ4-F1
#
_cell.length_a   1.000
_cell.length_b   1.000
_cell.length_c   1.000
_cell.angle_alpha   90.00
_cell.angle_beta   90.00
_cell.angle_gamma   90.00
#
_symmetry.space_group_name_H-M   'P 1'
#
loop_
_entity.id
_entity.type
_entity.pdbx_description
1 polymer ?
#
loop_
_entity_poly.entity_id
_entity_poly.type
_entity_poly.pdbx_seq_one_letter_code
_entity_poly.pdbx_strand_id
1 'polypeptide(L)'
;AQEPLINRQVETARLAATIEDEMNHPELPEIGLGNIDETRMQEAIDIVVSAYGLAHAPALGEVFRTDFLPPEDERIYSLYE
;
A
#
# COMPACT_ATOMS: atom_id res chain seq x y z
N ALA A 1 3.81 -10.63 -32.41
CA ALA A 1 4.90 -9.76 -32.87
C ALA A 1 5.05 -8.61 -31.87
N GLN A 2 6.27 -8.15 -31.60
CA GLN A 2 6.49 -6.97 -30.75
C GLN A 2 6.03 -5.71 -31.51
N GLU A 3 5.37 -4.79 -30.83
CA GLU A 3 4.92 -3.53 -31.43
C GLU A 3 6.14 -2.71 -31.89
N PRO A 4 6.23 -2.29 -33.17
CA PRO A 4 7.32 -1.48 -33.72
C PRO A 4 7.75 -0.25 -32.91
N LEU A 5 6.84 0.35 -32.13
CA LEU A 5 7.11 1.59 -31.39
C LEU A 5 7.62 1.37 -29.96
N ILE A 6 7.66 0.12 -29.47
CA ILE A 6 8.12 -0.17 -28.10
C ILE A 6 9.63 0.05 -27.99
N ASN A 7 10.03 1.01 -27.15
CA ASN A 7 11.41 1.21 -26.71
C ASN A 7 11.57 0.80 -25.26
N ARG A 8 12.28 -0.31 -25.01
CA ARG A 8 12.47 -0.87 -23.66
C ARG A 8 13.05 0.14 -22.66
N GLN A 9 14.02 0.97 -23.08
CA GLN A 9 14.64 1.93 -22.16
C GLN A 9 13.65 3.00 -21.73
N VAL A 10 12.88 3.54 -22.68
CA VAL A 10 11.84 4.53 -22.39
C VAL A 10 10.76 3.93 -21.50
N GLU A 11 10.28 2.73 -21.81
CA GLU A 11 9.23 2.09 -21.01
C GLU A 11 9.71 1.74 -19.59
N THR A 12 10.97 1.31 -19.42
CA THR A 12 11.54 1.08 -18.09
C THR A 12 11.70 2.38 -17.30
N ALA A 13 12.15 3.48 -17.92
CA ALA A 13 12.25 4.77 -17.26
C ALA A 13 10.87 5.31 -16.84
N ARG A 14 9.86 5.15 -17.70
CA ARG A 14 8.47 5.51 -17.38
C ARG A 14 7.93 4.70 -16.21
N LEU A 15 8.17 3.39 -16.19
CA LEU A 15 7.77 2.54 -15.07
C LEU A 15 8.44 2.97 -13.76
N ALA A 16 9.75 3.23 -13.79
CA ALA A 16 10.48 3.69 -12.60
C ALA A 16 9.90 4.99 -12.05
N ALA A 17 9.66 5.99 -12.91
CA ALA A 17 9.03 7.25 -12.52
C ALA A 17 7.62 7.04 -11.95
N THR A 18 6.81 6.15 -12.54
CA THR A 18 5.49 5.83 -11.98
C THR A 18 5.57 5.17 -10.61
N ILE A 19 6.54 4.29 -10.37
CA ILE A 19 6.73 3.68 -9.05
C ILE A 19 7.14 4.76 -8.03
N GLU A 20 8.05 5.66 -8.40
CA GLU A 20 8.48 6.77 -7.56
C GLU A 20 7.32 7.73 -7.24
N ASP A 21 6.49 8.10 -8.22
CA ASP A 21 5.42 9.07 -8.00
C ASP A 21 4.21 8.47 -7.27
N GLU A 22 3.82 7.24 -7.60
CA GLU A 22 2.54 6.65 -7.16
C GLU A 22 2.68 5.70 -5.97
N MET A 23 3.88 5.17 -5.70
CA MET A 23 4.12 4.19 -4.63
C MET A 23 5.04 4.71 -3.51
N ASN A 24 5.52 5.95 -3.60
CA ASN A 24 6.37 6.59 -2.60
C ASN A 24 5.57 7.43 -1.58
N HIS A 25 4.57 6.81 -0.96
CA HIS A 25 3.90 7.50 0.14
C HIS A 25 4.90 7.69 1.30
N PRO A 26 4.91 8.84 2.00
CA PRO A 26 5.83 9.10 3.11
C PRO A 26 5.79 8.08 4.26
N GLU A 27 4.79 7.21 4.30
CA GLU A 27 4.67 6.14 5.30
C GLU A 27 5.46 4.88 4.95
N LEU A 28 5.84 4.69 3.68
CA LEU A 28 6.61 3.54 3.22
C LEU A 28 7.86 3.29 4.09
N PRO A 29 8.68 4.31 4.43
CA PRO A 29 9.87 4.11 5.26
C PRO A 29 9.57 3.80 6.73
N GLU A 30 8.33 4.06 7.19
CA GLU A 30 7.93 3.85 8.59
C GLU A 30 7.28 2.49 8.81
N ILE A 31 6.31 2.12 7.96
CA ILE A 31 5.48 0.93 8.16
C ILE A 31 5.79 -0.21 7.19
N GLY A 32 6.51 0.09 6.11
CA GLY A 32 6.83 -0.85 5.03
C GLY A 32 5.71 -1.03 4.01
N LEU A 33 6.08 -1.44 2.80
CA LEU A 33 5.14 -1.61 1.68
C LEU A 33 4.02 -2.59 2.02
N GLY A 34 2.77 -2.16 1.80
CA GLY A 34 1.58 -2.99 1.96
C GLY A 34 1.12 -3.18 3.41
N ASN A 35 1.85 -2.63 4.38
CA ASN A 35 1.36 -2.51 5.75
C ASN A 35 0.42 -1.30 5.87
N ILE A 36 -0.21 -1.15 7.04
CA ILE A 36 -1.11 -0.04 7.34
C ILE A 36 -0.70 0.67 8.63
N ASP A 37 -1.11 1.93 8.75
CA ASP A 37 -1.20 2.59 10.04
C ASP A 37 -2.47 2.12 10.77
N GLU A 38 -2.30 1.49 11.93
CA GLU A 38 -3.41 0.91 12.69
C GLU A 38 -4.37 1.97 13.23
N THR A 39 -3.86 3.14 13.60
CA THR A 39 -4.69 4.23 14.14
C THR A 39 -5.61 4.76 13.05
N ARG A 40 -5.06 5.07 11.88
CA ARG A 40 -5.80 5.54 10.72
C ARG A 40 -6.82 4.51 10.24
N MET A 41 -6.48 3.22 10.27
CA MET A 41 -7.41 2.16 9.90
C MET A 41 -8.56 2.02 10.88
N GLN A 42 -8.30 2.16 12.18
CA GLN A 42 -9.36 2.16 13.19
C GLN A 42 -10.30 3.36 13.01
N GLU A 43 -9.76 4.55 12.75
CA GLU A 43 -10.57 5.73 12.44
C GLU A 43 -11.44 5.52 11.20
N ALA A 44 -10.91 4.87 10.16
CA ALA A 44 -11.67 4.53 8.95
C ALA A 44 -12.83 3.55 9.25
N ILE A 45 -12.59 2.53 10.09
CA ILE A 45 -13.64 1.62 10.56
C ILE A 45 -14.74 2.42 11.26
N ASP A 46 -14.37 3.31 12.18
CA ASP A 46 -15.33 4.10 12.96
C ASP A 46 -16.16 5.03 12.07
N ILE A 47 -15.54 5.66 11.06
CA ILE A 47 -16.23 6.48 10.07
C ILE A 47 -17.28 5.66 9.32
N VAL A 48 -16.92 4.46 8.84
CA VAL A 48 -17.84 3.59 8.09
C VAL A 48 -18.99 3.12 8.98
N VAL A 49 -18.71 2.69 10.21
CA VAL A 49 -19.73 2.26 11.18
C VAL A 49 -20.73 3.40 11.44
N SER A 50 -20.22 4.60 11.69
CA SER A 50 -21.04 5.79 11.94
C SER A 50 -21.88 6.19 10.73
N ALA A 51 -21.26 6.23 9.54
CA ALA A 51 -21.92 6.66 8.31
C ALA A 51 -23.08 5.74 7.90
N TYR A 52 -22.94 4.44 8.13
CA TYR A 52 -23.96 3.44 7.76
C TYR A 52 -24.83 2.97 8.93
N GLY A 53 -24.59 3.46 10.15
CA GLY A 53 -25.33 3.05 11.34
C GLY A 53 -25.24 1.55 11.61
N LEU A 54 -24.06 0.95 11.41
CA LEU A 54 -23.87 -0.49 11.55
C LEU A 54 -24.09 -0.93 13.00
N ALA A 55 -24.80 -2.04 13.18
CA ALA A 55 -25.10 -2.57 14.51
C ALA A 55 -23.85 -3.12 15.24
N HIS A 56 -22.80 -3.44 14.48
CA HIS A 56 -21.55 -3.98 15.00
C HIS A 56 -20.37 -3.28 14.30
N ALA A 57 -19.38 -2.89 15.10
CA ALA A 57 -18.09 -2.39 14.64
C ALA A 57 -17.09 -3.55 14.68
N PRO A 58 -16.50 -3.96 13.55
CA PRO A 58 -15.47 -4.98 13.56
C PRO A 58 -14.22 -4.47 14.27
N ALA A 59 -13.50 -5.37 14.93
CA ALA A 59 -12.16 -5.07 15.41
C ALA A 59 -11.18 -4.95 14.24
N LEU A 60 -10.13 -4.13 14.37
CA LEU A 60 -9.11 -3.97 13.33
C LEU A 60 -8.56 -5.30 12.82
N GLY A 61 -8.24 -6.23 13.73
CA GLY A 61 -7.72 -7.56 13.40
C GLY A 61 -8.68 -8.48 12.65
N GLU A 62 -9.97 -8.14 12.56
CA GLU A 62 -10.94 -8.85 11.72
C GLU A 62 -10.92 -8.32 10.26
N VAL A 63 -10.42 -7.11 10.06
CA VAL A 63 -10.35 -6.45 8.75
C VAL A 63 -8.96 -6.57 8.14
N PHE A 64 -7.90 -6.40 8.94
CA PHE A 64 -6.52 -6.48 8.47
C PHE A 64 -5.64 -7.23 9.47
N ARG A 65 -4.81 -8.13 8.94
CA ARG A 65 -3.80 -8.88 9.70
C ARG A 65 -2.51 -8.93 8.88
N THR A 66 -1.38 -8.79 9.57
CA THR A 66 -0.05 -8.81 8.96
C THR A 66 0.47 -10.22 8.66
N ASP A 67 -0.28 -11.27 9.00
CA ASP A 67 0.13 -12.69 8.84
C ASP A 67 0.51 -13.09 7.41
N PHE A 68 0.02 -12.36 6.41
CA PHE A 68 0.30 -12.60 5.00
C PHE A 68 1.33 -11.63 4.41
N LEU A 69 1.82 -10.67 5.20
CA LEU A 69 2.95 -9.84 4.83
C LEU A 69 4.26 -10.60 5.08
N PRO A 70 5.34 -10.23 4.38
CA PRO A 70 6.68 -10.65 4.79
C PRO A 70 6.96 -10.31 6.26
N PRO A 71 7.81 -11.10 6.94
CA PRO A 71 8.41 -10.72 8.22
C PRO A 71 8.94 -9.29 8.17
N GLU A 72 8.91 -8.58 9.29
CA GLU A 72 9.24 -7.15 9.35
C GLU A 72 10.61 -6.82 8.76
N ASP A 73 11.62 -7.65 9.02
CA ASP A 73 12.99 -7.53 8.51
C ASP A 73 13.13 -7.84 7.02
N GLU A 74 12.13 -8.47 6.40
CA GLU A 74 12.07 -8.76 4.97
C GLU A 74 11.16 -7.79 4.19
N ARG A 75 10.55 -6.80 4.86
CA ARG A 75 9.69 -5.83 4.21
C ARG A 75 10.48 -4.84 3.36
N ILE A 76 9.79 -4.30 2.36
CA ILE A 76 10.31 -3.27 1.47
C ILE A 76 10.01 -1.90 2.08
N TYR A 77 11.06 -1.15 2.45
CA TYR A 77 10.96 0.21 3.00
C TYR A 77 11.38 1.31 2.03
N SER A 78 11.92 0.94 0.87
CA SER A 78 12.18 1.84 -0.25
C SER A 78 12.00 1.10 -1.57
N LEU A 79 11.39 1.78 -2.56
CA LEU A 79 11.20 1.26 -3.92
C LEU A 79 12.16 1.87 -4.94
N TYR A 80 12.97 2.81 -4.50
CA TYR A 80 13.96 3.53 -5.30
C TYR A 80 15.23 3.76 -4.45
N GLU A 81 16.33 4.09 -5.11
CA GLU A 81 17.59 4.49 -4.44
C GLU A 81 17.56 5.96 -4.03
#